data_AF-Q5DRA1-F1
#
_entry.id   AF-Q5DRA1-F1
#
_cell.length_a   1.000
_cell.length_b   1.000
_cell.length_c   1.000
_cell.angle_alpha   90.00
_cell.angle_beta   90.00
_cell.angle_gamma   90.00
#
_symmetry.space_group_name_H-M   'P 1'
#
loop_
_entity.id
_entity.type
_entity.pdbx_description
1 polymer ?
#
loop_
_entity_poly.entity_id
_entity_poly.type
_entity_poly.pdbx_seq_one_letter_code
_entity_poly.pdbx_strand_id
1 'polypeptide(L)'
;PEKKNKELLAINFLPENYSSLSFSELLAVLTGNVLAEATTRQAKDAKLAEFAVDDQTDLAAFLLDTPTAITASQFANVALQLLGYHPNYDYSLTDPLTCR
;
A
#
# COMPACT_ATOMS: atom_id res chain seq x y z
N PRO A 1 -11.48 -12.85 11.22
CA PRO A 1 -11.07 -11.44 11.32
C PRO A 1 -10.23 -11.19 12.59
N GLU A 2 -10.71 -11.60 13.76
CA GLU A 2 -10.00 -11.42 15.04
C GLU A 2 -8.59 -12.03 15.08
N LYS A 3 -8.39 -13.23 14.52
CA LYS A 3 -7.07 -13.87 14.51
C LYS A 3 -6.05 -13.06 13.71
N LYS A 4 -6.45 -12.55 12.54
CA LYS A 4 -5.60 -11.70 11.68
C LYS A 4 -5.19 -10.41 12.39
N ASN A 5 -6.14 -9.74 13.07
CA ASN A 5 -5.83 -8.51 13.80
C ASN A 5 -4.86 -8.78 14.95
N LYS A 6 -5.06 -9.86 15.72
CA LYS A 6 -4.14 -10.25 16.80
C LYS A 6 -2.73 -10.54 16.29
N GLU A 7 -2.62 -11.25 15.17
CA GLU A 7 -1.32 -11.56 14.55
C GLU A 7 -0.61 -10.29 14.06
N LEU A 8 -1.33 -9.37 13.40
CA LEU A 8 -0.76 -8.11 12.90
C LEU A 8 -0.34 -7.14 14.02
N LEU A 9 -1.09 -7.10 15.11
CA LEU A 9 -0.72 -6.35 16.32
C LEU A 9 0.54 -6.94 16.98
N ALA A 10 0.62 -8.28 17.07
CA ALA A 10 1.74 -8.96 17.72
C ALA A 10 3.10 -8.73 17.02
N ILE A 11 3.09 -8.47 15.70
CA ILE A 11 4.29 -8.15 14.92
C ILE A 11 4.52 -6.64 14.76
N ASN A 12 3.78 -5.79 15.49
CA ASN A 12 3.81 -4.33 15.38
C ASN A 12 3.52 -3.79 13.97
N PHE A 13 2.82 -4.55 13.13
CA PHE A 13 2.50 -4.13 11.76
C PHE A 13 1.21 -3.32 11.71
N LEU A 14 0.20 -3.70 12.49
CA LEU A 14 -1.01 -2.92 12.70
C LEU A 14 -0.84 -2.12 14.01
N PRO A 15 -1.05 -0.80 14.01
CA PRO A 15 -0.95 -0.01 15.24
C PRO A 15 -2.15 -0.28 16.16
N GLU A 16 -1.96 -0.21 17.48
CA GLU A 16 -3.05 -0.49 18.45
C GLU A 16 -4.26 0.47 18.29
N ASN A 17 -4.01 1.70 17.85
CA ASN A 17 -5.04 2.70 17.57
C ASN A 17 -5.63 2.63 16.16
N TYR A 18 -5.45 1.51 15.43
CA TYR A 18 -5.94 1.36 14.04
C TYR A 18 -7.43 1.68 13.86
N SER A 19 -8.24 1.48 14.89
CA SER A 19 -9.69 1.74 14.84
C SER A 19 -10.04 3.22 14.84
N SER A 20 -9.09 4.09 15.19
CA SER A 20 -9.23 5.54 15.20
C SER A 20 -8.61 6.22 13.98
N LEU A 21 -7.92 5.48 13.13
CA LEU A 21 -7.30 5.99 11.91
C LEU A 21 -8.31 6.03 10.77
N SER A 22 -8.23 7.06 9.94
CA SER A 22 -8.92 7.09 8.65
C SER A 22 -8.36 6.04 7.69
N PHE A 23 -9.10 5.74 6.62
CA PHE A 23 -8.69 4.76 5.62
C PHE A 23 -7.31 5.09 5.02
N SER A 24 -7.09 6.36 4.63
CA SER A 24 -5.83 6.82 4.05
C SER A 24 -4.68 6.71 5.05
N GLU A 25 -4.89 7.08 6.31
CA GLU A 25 -3.88 6.94 7.37
C GLU A 25 -3.53 5.49 7.63
N LEU A 26 -4.54 4.60 7.71
CA LEU A 26 -4.32 3.18 7.89
C LEU A 26 -3.51 2.61 6.71
N LEU A 27 -3.88 2.94 5.47
CA LEU A 27 -3.18 2.48 4.28
C LEU A 27 -1.72 2.94 4.28
N ALA A 28 -1.46 4.22 4.59
CA ALA A 28 -0.13 4.78 4.67
C ALA A 28 0.74 4.12 5.75
N VAL A 29 0.17 3.82 6.92
CA VAL A 29 0.88 3.12 8.00
C VAL A 29 1.24 1.70 7.55
N LEU A 30 0.29 0.96 6.96
CA LEU A 30 0.54 -0.41 6.53
C LEU A 30 1.58 -0.47 5.42
N THR A 31 1.47 0.35 4.37
CA THR A 31 2.46 0.39 3.28
C THR A 31 3.83 0.87 3.78
N GLY A 32 3.86 1.87 4.66
CA GLY A 32 5.09 2.33 5.30
C GLY A 32 5.74 1.33 6.26
N ASN A 33 4.98 0.34 6.77
CA ASN A 33 5.50 -0.76 7.59
C ASN A 33 6.03 -1.93 6.74
N VAL A 34 5.51 -2.13 5.52
CA VAL A 34 6.10 -3.07 4.55
C VAL A 34 7.47 -2.58 4.10
N LEU A 35 7.64 -1.26 3.94
CA LEU A 35 8.89 -0.61 3.58
C LEU A 35 9.85 -0.51 4.79
N ALA A 36 10.15 -1.64 5.43
CA ALA A 36 11.01 -1.72 6.61
C ALA A 36 12.43 -1.15 6.36
N GLU A 37 12.87 -1.12 5.11
CA GLU A 37 14.15 -0.54 4.69
C GLU A 37 14.18 1.00 4.79
N ALA A 38 13.02 1.66 4.70
CA ALA A 38 12.90 3.11 4.81
C ALA A 38 12.70 3.52 6.28
N THR A 39 13.78 3.84 6.98
CA THR A 39 13.75 4.17 8.42
C THR A 39 13.31 5.60 8.72
N THR A 40 13.43 6.53 7.77
CA THR A 40 13.05 7.94 7.94
C THR A 40 11.73 8.24 7.22
N ARG A 41 10.98 9.22 7.72
CA ARG A 41 9.72 9.67 7.09
C ARG A 41 9.93 10.09 5.64
N GLN A 42 11.01 10.84 5.36
CA GLN A 42 11.32 11.25 3.98
C GLN A 42 11.66 10.07 3.07
N ALA A 43 12.35 9.05 3.58
CA ALA A 43 12.64 7.84 2.80
C ALA A 43 11.37 7.03 2.52
N LYS A 44 10.44 6.99 3.48
CA LYS A 44 9.12 6.37 3.28
C LYS A 44 8.33 7.12 2.22
N ASP A 45 8.24 8.45 2.32
CA ASP A 45 7.51 9.27 1.36
C ASP A 45 8.10 9.14 -0.06
N ALA A 46 9.43 9.15 -0.19
CA ALA A 46 10.11 8.94 -1.47
C ALA A 46 9.83 7.54 -2.04
N LYS A 47 9.86 6.50 -1.19
CA LYS A 47 9.54 5.13 -1.61
C LYS A 47 8.09 4.98 -2.02
N LEU A 48 7.15 5.63 -1.33
CA LEU A 48 5.73 5.60 -1.70
C LEU A 48 5.50 6.17 -3.10
N ALA A 49 6.24 7.20 -3.50
CA ALA A 49 6.16 7.76 -4.85
C ALA A 49 6.70 6.82 -5.94
N GLU A 50 7.45 5.77 -5.60
CA GLU A 50 7.91 4.75 -6.56
C GLU A 50 6.81 3.72 -6.90
N PHE A 51 5.72 3.66 -6.12
CA PHE A 51 4.63 2.71 -6.34
C PHE A 51 3.50 3.34 -7.14
N ALA A 52 3.17 2.77 -8.29
CA ALA A 52 2.01 3.19 -9.08
C ALA A 52 0.71 2.56 -8.55
N VAL A 53 -0.32 3.37 -8.35
CA VAL A 53 -1.68 2.92 -7.99
C VAL A 53 -2.51 2.66 -9.26
N ASP A 54 -2.32 3.49 -10.27
CA ASP A 54 -2.84 3.31 -11.62
C ASP A 54 -1.86 3.94 -12.63
N ASP A 55 -2.28 4.09 -13.89
CA ASP A 55 -1.46 4.63 -14.97
C ASP A 55 -1.25 6.16 -14.88
N GLN A 56 -2.00 6.86 -14.03
CA GLN A 56 -1.96 8.32 -13.89
C GLN A 56 -1.49 8.77 -12.50
N THR A 57 -1.57 7.90 -11.49
CA THR A 57 -1.40 8.26 -10.08
C THR A 57 -0.46 7.31 -9.35
N ASP A 58 0.54 7.89 -8.68
CA ASP A 58 1.39 7.17 -7.72
C ASP A 58 0.74 7.08 -6.32
N LEU A 59 1.27 6.20 -5.47
CA LEU A 59 0.72 5.96 -4.14
C LEU A 59 0.88 7.14 -3.20
N ALA A 60 1.93 7.96 -3.36
CA ALA A 60 2.08 9.17 -2.56
C ALA A 60 0.99 10.20 -2.91
N ALA A 61 0.76 10.44 -4.20
CA ALA A 61 -0.30 11.31 -4.70
C ALA A 61 -1.70 10.79 -4.31
N PHE A 62 -1.92 9.49 -4.43
CA PHE A 62 -3.18 8.86 -3.99
C PHE A 62 -3.44 9.07 -2.50
N LEU A 63 -2.43 8.90 -1.63
CA LEU A 63 -2.58 9.11 -0.19
C LEU A 63 -2.79 10.58 0.19
N LEU A 64 -2.18 11.51 -0.56
CA LEU A 64 -2.35 12.96 -0.36
C LEU A 64 -3.79 13.43 -0.59
N ASP A 65 -4.55 12.75 -1.46
CA ASP A 65 -5.96 13.04 -1.72
C ASP A 65 -6.91 12.55 -0.61
N THR A 66 -6.37 11.96 0.46
CA THR A 66 -7.14 11.44 1.60
C THR A 66 -8.29 10.51 1.19
N PRO A 67 -8.01 9.45 0.42
CA PRO A 67 -9.03 8.57 -0.13
C PRO A 67 -9.78 7.86 1.00
N THR A 68 -11.07 7.61 0.77
CA THR A 68 -11.91 6.87 1.72
C THR A 68 -12.04 5.39 1.36
N ALA A 69 -11.60 5.00 0.17
CA ALA A 69 -11.57 3.63 -0.32
C ALA A 69 -10.47 3.46 -1.38
N ILE A 70 -10.07 2.21 -1.62
CA ILE A 70 -9.21 1.80 -2.73
C ILE A 70 -9.93 0.70 -3.51
N THR A 71 -9.81 0.71 -4.84
CA THR A 71 -10.35 -0.39 -5.65
C THR A 71 -9.43 -1.62 -5.59
N ALA A 72 -9.96 -2.79 -5.93
CA ALA A 72 -9.17 -4.03 -5.93
C ALA A 72 -7.98 -3.96 -6.90
N SER A 73 -8.16 -3.37 -8.09
CA SER A 73 -7.08 -3.20 -9.06
C SER A 73 -6.00 -2.23 -8.56
N GLN A 74 -6.41 -1.09 -7.98
CA GLN A 74 -5.48 -0.13 -7.39
C GLN A 74 -4.65 -0.74 -6.25
N PHE A 75 -5.28 -1.51 -5.38
CA PHE A 75 -4.59 -2.23 -4.33
C PHE A 75 -3.63 -3.29 -4.89
N ALA A 76 -4.08 -4.06 -5.90
CA ALA A 76 -3.27 -5.09 -6.53
C ALA A 76 -2.04 -4.51 -7.25
N ASN A 77 -2.17 -3.37 -7.91
CA ASN A 77 -1.04 -2.67 -8.54
C ASN A 77 0.07 -2.39 -7.52
N VAL A 78 -0.27 -1.85 -6.36
CA VAL A 78 0.70 -1.59 -5.28
C VAL A 78 1.24 -2.89 -4.71
N ALA A 79 0.37 -3.87 -4.44
CA ALA A 79 0.78 -5.15 -3.85
C ALA A 79 1.73 -5.94 -4.76
N LEU A 80 1.52 -5.96 -6.07
CA LEU A 80 2.39 -6.63 -7.03
C LEU A 80 3.77 -5.98 -7.07
N GLN A 81 3.84 -4.65 -7.08
CA GLN A 81 5.12 -3.93 -6.97
C GLN A 81 5.84 -4.22 -5.65
N LEU A 82 5.12 -4.32 -4.53
CA LEU A 82 5.71 -4.71 -3.23
C LEU A 82 6.22 -6.16 -3.23
N LEU A 83 5.63 -7.04 -4.04
CA LEU A 83 6.10 -8.41 -4.26
C LEU A 83 7.27 -8.50 -5.25
N GLY A 84 7.69 -7.37 -5.83
CA GLY A 84 8.82 -7.28 -6.77
C GLY A 84 8.44 -7.49 -8.25
N TYR A 85 7.15 -7.47 -8.59
CA TYR A 85 6.69 -7.48 -9.98
C TYR A 85 6.76 -6.08 -10.60
N HIS A 86 7.16 -6.02 -11.86
CA HIS A 86 7.35 -4.77 -12.59
C HIS A 86 6.16 -4.48 -13.49
N PRO A 87 5.47 -3.34 -13.31
CA PRO A 87 4.40 -2.94 -14.21
C PRO A 87 4.94 -2.76 -15.64
N ASN A 88 4.11 -3.10 -16.64
CA ASN A 88 4.42 -3.12 -18.07
C ASN A 88 5.38 -4.23 -18.54
N TYR A 89 5.99 -4.99 -17.62
CA TYR A 89 6.80 -6.17 -17.95
C TYR A 89 6.11 -7.45 -17.51
N ASP A 90 5.74 -7.52 -16.23
CA ASP A 90 5.15 -8.71 -15.64
C ASP A 90 3.62 -8.67 -15.63
N TYR A 91 3.03 -7.47 -15.54
CA TYR A 91 1.58 -7.27 -15.53
C TYR A 91 1.20 -5.88 -16.05
N SER A 92 -0.08 -5.69 -16.38
CA SER A 92 -0.63 -4.39 -16.82
C SER A 92 -1.26 -3.64 -15.66
N LEU A 93 -0.96 -2.34 -15.51
CA LEU A 93 -1.60 -1.47 -14.52
C LEU A 93 -3.12 -1.35 -14.72
N THR A 94 -3.59 -1.59 -15.95
CA THR A 94 -5.02 -1.56 -16.29
C THR A 94 -5.76 -2.83 -15.90
N ASP A 95 -5.07 -3.96 -15.73
CA ASP A 95 -5.68 -5.23 -15.35
C ASP A 95 -4.71 -6.13 -14.54
N PRO A 96 -4.36 -5.72 -13.30
CA PRO A 96 -3.41 -6.46 -12.46
C PRO A 96 -3.95 -7.79 -11.93
N LEU A 97 -5.26 -8.04 -12.06
CA LEU A 97 -5.91 -9.22 -11.48
C LEU A 97 -6.21 -10.31 -12.51
N THR A 98 -6.05 -10.06 -13.80
CA THR A 98 -6.10 -11.12 -14.80
C THR A 98 -4.87 -12.04 -14.72
N CYS A 99 -5.10 -13.28 -14.30
CA CYS A 99 -4.23 -14.39 -14.71
C CYS A 99 -4.46 -14.64 -16.22
N ARG A 100 -3.41 -14.61 -17.02
CA ARG A 100 -3.44 -15.19 -18.37
C ARG A 100 -3.07 -16.66 -18.34
#